data_AF-F3FZT7-F1
#
_entry.id   AF-F3FZT7-F1
#
_cell.length_a   1.000
_cell.length_b   1.000
_cell.length_c   1.000
_cell.angle_alpha   90.00
_cell.angle_beta   90.00
_cell.angle_gamma   90.00
#
_symmetry.space_group_name_H-M   'P 1'
#
loop_
_entity.id
_entity.type
_entity.pdbx_description
1 polymer ?
#
loop_
_entity_poly.entity_id
_entity_poly.type
_entity_poly.pdbx_seq_one_letter_code
_entity_poly.pdbx_strand_id
1 'polypeptide(L)' 'KDAQAKLRGLRLELGEIEARLAEVAGVRESLVVIREDSGG' A
#
# COMPACT_ATOMS: atom_id res chain seq x y z
N LYS A 1 -9.79 -8.99 6.24
CA LYS A 1 -9.36 -7.93 7.18
C LYS A 1 -8.45 -7.07 6.35
N ASP A 2 -9.01 -6.06 5.73
CA ASP A 2 -8.34 -5.34 4.66
C ASP A 2 -7.43 -4.30 5.33
N ALA A 3 -6.19 -4.22 4.87
CA ALA A 3 -5.24 -3.28 5.43
C ALA A 3 -5.63 -1.86 4.98
N GLN A 4 -6.39 -1.16 5.82
CA GLN A 4 -6.78 0.24 5.64
C GLN A 4 -5.75 1.17 6.29
N ALA A 5 -5.43 2.26 5.61
CA ALA A 5 -4.55 3.29 6.14
C ALA A 5 -5.14 4.68 5.96
N LYS A 6 -4.75 5.62 6.85
CA LYS A 6 -5.04 7.04 6.68
C LYS A 6 -3.76 7.78 6.34
N LEU A 7 -3.74 8.45 5.19
CA LEU A 7 -2.62 9.30 4.77
C LEU A 7 -3.16 10.68 4.43
N ARG A 8 -2.71 11.72 5.14
CA ARG A 8 -3.14 13.11 4.94
C ARG A 8 -4.67 13.29 4.94
N GLY A 9 -5.37 12.56 5.79
CA GLY A 9 -6.84 12.59 5.90
C GLY A 9 -7.61 11.73 4.89
N LEU A 10 -6.92 11.11 3.93
CA LEU A 10 -7.51 10.19 2.96
C LEU A 10 -7.49 8.76 3.50
N ARG A 11 -8.58 8.01 3.31
CA ARG A 11 -8.62 6.57 3.59
C ARG A 11 -8.16 5.82 2.35
N LEU A 12 -7.12 5.02 2.50
CA LEU A 12 -6.54 4.18 1.46
C LEU A 12 -6.79 2.71 1.77
N GLU A 13 -7.06 1.93 0.74
CA GLU A 13 -7.17 0.48 0.78
C GLU A 13 -5.85 -0.12 0.26
N LEU A 14 -4.98 -0.61 1.15
CA LEU A 14 -3.64 -1.08 0.73
C LEU A 14 -3.72 -2.30 -0.18
N GLY A 15 -4.71 -3.18 0.03
CA GLY A 15 -4.92 -4.36 -0.81
C GLY A 15 -5.28 -4.01 -2.27
N GLU A 16 -5.92 -2.86 -2.52
CA GLU A 16 -6.17 -2.40 -3.89
C GLU A 16 -4.86 -1.96 -4.57
N ILE A 17 -3.98 -1.28 -3.82
CA ILE A 17 -2.67 -0.86 -4.32
C ILE A 17 -1.82 -2.10 -4.63
N GLU A 18 -1.79 -3.09 -3.75
CA GLU A 18 -1.11 -4.38 -3.99
C GLU A 18 -1.63 -5.08 -5.25
N ALA A 19 -2.96 -5.15 -5.42
CA ALA A 19 -3.56 -5.75 -6.61
C ALA A 19 -3.13 -5.05 -7.91
N ARG A 20 -3.10 -3.71 -7.92
CA ARG A 20 -2.61 -2.93 -9.08
C ARG A 20 -1.11 -3.14 -9.32
N LEU A 21 -0.30 -3.25 -8.27
CA LEU A 21 1.14 -3.51 -8.39
C LEU A 21 1.40 -4.91 -8.98
N ALA A 22 0.58 -5.91 -8.62
CA ALA A 22 0.68 -7.26 -9.16
C ALA A 22 0.31 -7.36 -10.65
N GLU A 23 -0.40 -6.38 -11.21
CA GLU A 23 -0.73 -6.31 -12.64
C GLU A 23 0.45 -5.78 -13.49
N VAL A 24 1.50 -5.24 -12.87
CA VAL A 24 2.67 -4.70 -13.58
C VAL A 24 3.54 -5.83 -14.12
N ALA A 25 3.85 -5.79 -15.42
CA ALA A 25 4.68 -6.78 -16.06
C ALA A 25 6.05 -6.93 -15.36
N GLY A 26 6.39 -8.17 -14.98
CA GLY A 26 7.64 -8.48 -14.27
C GLY A 26 7.54 -8.41 -12.75
N VAL A 27 6.43 -7.95 -12.18
CA VAL A 27 6.18 -8.04 -10.72
C VAL A 27 5.60 -9.42 -10.41
N ARG A 28 6.32 -10.18 -9.57
CA ARG A 28 5.89 -11.52 -9.14
C ARG A 28 4.98 -11.47 -7.92
N GLU A 29 5.35 -10.66 -6.93
CA GLU A 29 4.64 -10.47 -5.66
C GLU A 29 4.82 -9.00 -5.23
N SER A 30 3.83 -8.46 -4.51
CA SER A 30 3.90 -7.11 -3.95
C SER A 30 3.26 -7.06 -2.57
N LEU A 31 3.75 -6.15 -1.73
CA LEU A 31 3.26 -5.88 -0.38
C LEU A 31 3.34 -4.37 -0.15
N VAL A 32 2.27 -3.77 0.34
CA VAL A 32 2.20 -2.35 0.64
C VAL A 32 2.12 -2.17 2.15
N VAL A 33 3.10 -1.46 2.70
CA VAL A 33 3.18 -1.16 4.13
C VAL A 33 3.21 0.35 4.35
N ILE A 34 2.57 0.81 5.43
CA ILE A 34 2.76 2.18 5.88
C ILE A 34 4.10 2.26 6.57
N ARG A 35 4.97 3.12 6.02
CA ARG A 35 6.22 3.48 6.65
C ARG A 35 5.98 4.71 7.51
N GLU A 36 6.22 4.57 8.81
CA GLU A 36 6.36 5.73 9.68
C GLU A 36 7.68 6.42 9.31
N ASP A 37 7.62 7.71 9.01
CA ASP A 37 8.84 8.50 8.84
C ASP A 37 9.41 8.79 10.24
N SER A 38 10.62 8.30 10.53
CA SER A 38 11.31 8.56 11.81
C SER A 38 12.10 9.87 11.79
N GLY A 39 11.87 10.74 10.80
CA GLY A 39 12.58 12.00 10.64
C GLY A 39 12.12 13.09 11.61
N GLY A 40 12.79 13.18 12.77
CA GLY A 40 13.01 14.43 13.53
C GLY A 40 11.93 14.83 14.53
#